data_AF-A0A662IX63-F1
#
_entry.id   AF-A0A662IX63-F1
#
_cell.length_a   1.000
_cell.length_b   1.000
_cell.length_c   1.000
_cell.angle_alpha   90.00
_cell.angle_beta   90.00
_cell.angle_gamma   90.00
#
_symmetry.space_group_name_H-M   'P 1'
#
loop_
_entity.id
_entity.type
_entity.pdbx_description
1 polymer ?
#
loop_
_entity_poly.entity_id
_entity_poly.type
_entity_poly.pdbx_seq_one_letter_code
_entity_poly.pdbx_strand_id
1 'polypeptide(L)'
;MMSMCKSLKVKYNPFPRNPIPDPEDLVLYDPHNYLYTLHSVVNYTLSTGKSNHAVIIGPYGSGKTHLLLCLLRKLKGLKGVISVYIPTPSDNFFTIYSNIVKSIPLKEIIAASDSLPPDIARKIKMLENSDYSEYILSWLYGEKISSNIRYKLSLGRNLDEYMAIAILGSILKVIDKTLVILLDELEHLVEIPIQVRQRYASLLRYMIDSIPRKFCIIASATPAGWNEILENYIALARRLSGTVIYLHNISLKHAYELVDVYLAKYGIAHDDLFCEKAIKEAYIASQGNIGDFLKIMAAAVEYATEKGIDKVDAEIVKEVLRYYS
;
A
#
# COMPACT_ATOMS: atom_id res chain seq x y z
N MET A 1 -16.69 -23.36 0.67
CA MET A 1 -17.66 -23.93 -0.30
C MET A 1 -18.53 -22.76 -0.74
N MET A 2 -18.22 -22.11 -1.87
CA MET A 2 -18.95 -20.94 -2.38
C MET A 2 -20.31 -21.40 -2.94
N SER A 3 -21.42 -21.00 -2.32
CA SER A 3 -22.75 -21.26 -2.85
C SER A 3 -23.07 -20.26 -3.97
N MET A 4 -23.56 -20.78 -5.10
CA MET A 4 -24.06 -20.01 -6.23
C MET A 4 -25.32 -19.23 -5.80
N CYS A 5 -25.34 -17.92 -6.06
CA CYS A 5 -26.55 -17.11 -5.86
C CYS A 5 -27.62 -17.56 -6.85
N LYS A 6 -28.77 -18.03 -6.35
CA LYS A 6 -29.89 -18.53 -7.17
C LYS A 6 -31.29 -18.04 -6.76
N SER A 7 -31.38 -16.91 -6.07
CA SER A 7 -32.64 -16.13 -5.93
C SER A 7 -32.48 -14.71 -6.48
N LEU A 8 -31.37 -14.03 -6.17
CA LEU A 8 -31.05 -12.71 -6.72
C LEU A 8 -30.53 -12.83 -8.17
N LYS A 9 -30.80 -11.83 -9.02
CA LYS A 9 -30.32 -11.75 -10.43
C LYS A 9 -28.77 -11.76 -10.58
N VAL A 10 -28.03 -11.83 -9.47
CA VAL A 10 -26.57 -11.92 -9.43
C VAL A 10 -26.11 -13.38 -9.35
N LYS A 11 -25.02 -13.73 -10.07
CA LYS A 11 -24.39 -15.07 -9.95
C LYS A 11 -23.51 -15.20 -8.70
N TYR A 12 -22.95 -14.08 -8.24
CA TYR A 12 -22.03 -13.99 -7.10
C TYR A 12 -22.31 -12.70 -6.32
N ASN A 13 -21.94 -12.65 -5.04
CA ASN A 13 -22.06 -11.44 -4.24
C ASN A 13 -21.23 -10.31 -4.89
N PRO A 14 -21.85 -9.19 -5.30
CA PRO A 14 -21.13 -8.11 -5.95
C PRO A 14 -20.26 -7.30 -4.99
N PHE A 15 -20.47 -7.42 -3.67
CA PHE A 15 -19.74 -6.67 -2.65
C PHE A 15 -18.68 -7.52 -1.96
N PRO A 16 -17.54 -6.93 -1.57
CA PRO A 16 -16.48 -7.64 -0.89
C PRO A 16 -16.83 -7.89 0.58
N ARG A 17 -16.72 -9.15 1.02
CA ARG A 17 -16.87 -9.54 2.42
C ARG A 17 -15.65 -9.15 3.26
N ASN A 18 -14.47 -9.26 2.66
CA ASN A 18 -13.21 -8.82 3.24
C ASN A 18 -12.87 -7.41 2.72
N PRO A 19 -12.54 -6.45 3.60
CA PRO A 19 -12.14 -5.11 3.18
C PRO A 19 -10.77 -5.07 2.48
N ILE A 20 -10.02 -6.17 2.47
CA ILE A 20 -8.75 -6.30 1.75
C ILE A 20 -9.07 -6.52 0.27
N PRO A 21 -8.75 -5.57 -0.62
CA PRO A 21 -9.14 -5.68 -2.02
C PRO A 21 -8.26 -6.69 -2.77
N ASP A 22 -8.87 -7.48 -3.66
CA ASP A 22 -8.12 -8.18 -4.70
C ASP A 22 -7.57 -7.14 -5.70
N PRO A 23 -6.24 -7.04 -5.90
CA PRO A 23 -5.64 -6.09 -6.83
C PRO A 23 -6.18 -6.19 -8.27
N GLU A 24 -6.60 -7.36 -8.72
CA GLU A 24 -7.11 -7.59 -10.08
C GLU A 24 -8.56 -7.09 -10.24
N ASP A 25 -9.37 -7.15 -9.18
CA ASP A 25 -10.80 -6.80 -9.20
C ASP A 25 -11.16 -5.49 -8.46
N LEU A 26 -10.19 -4.58 -8.31
CA LEU A 26 -10.39 -3.27 -7.69
C LEU A 26 -11.54 -2.49 -8.34
N VAL A 27 -12.51 -2.08 -7.51
CA VAL A 27 -13.57 -1.12 -7.87
C VAL A 27 -13.15 0.27 -7.45
N LEU A 28 -12.83 1.16 -8.39
CA LEU A 28 -12.45 2.52 -8.06
C LEU A 28 -13.69 3.41 -7.87
N TYR A 29 -13.89 3.90 -6.66
CA TYR A 29 -14.80 5.00 -6.36
C TYR A 29 -14.06 6.05 -5.53
N ASP A 30 -13.88 7.25 -6.11
CA ASP A 30 -13.08 8.33 -5.53
C ASP A 30 -13.76 9.70 -5.75
N PRO A 31 -14.90 9.96 -5.08
CA PRO A 31 -15.69 11.18 -5.29
C PRO A 31 -14.93 12.45 -4.87
N HIS A 32 -13.88 12.32 -4.07
CA HIS A 32 -13.07 13.41 -3.57
C HIS A 32 -11.75 13.61 -4.33
N ASN A 33 -11.50 12.83 -5.41
CA ASN A 33 -10.29 12.91 -6.24
C ASN A 33 -8.98 12.73 -5.45
N TYR A 34 -8.98 11.89 -4.41
CA TYR A 34 -7.78 11.57 -3.64
C TYR A 34 -6.72 10.89 -4.50
N LEU A 35 -7.13 10.00 -5.40
CA LEU A 35 -6.22 9.28 -6.31
C LEU A 35 -5.56 10.24 -7.30
N TYR A 36 -6.31 11.25 -7.78
CA TYR A 36 -5.75 12.31 -8.62
C TYR A 36 -4.69 13.12 -7.86
N THR A 37 -4.97 13.46 -6.60
CA THR A 37 -4.02 14.18 -5.73
C THR A 37 -2.74 13.38 -5.54
N LEU A 38 -2.85 12.09 -5.19
CA LEU A 38 -1.69 11.20 -5.05
C LEU A 38 -0.91 11.03 -6.36
N HIS A 39 -1.63 10.87 -7.48
CA HIS A 39 -1.00 10.79 -8.79
C HIS A 39 -0.24 12.09 -9.13
N SER A 40 -0.75 13.25 -8.72
CA SER A 40 -0.08 14.54 -8.91
C SER A 40 1.22 14.64 -8.10
N VAL A 41 1.26 14.10 -6.88
CA VAL A 41 2.49 14.00 -6.05
C VAL A 41 3.55 13.15 -6.77
N VAL A 42 3.16 12.01 -7.32
CA VAL A 42 4.07 11.14 -8.07
C VAL A 42 4.53 11.82 -9.38
N ASN A 43 3.60 12.41 -10.13
CA ASN A 43 3.90 13.12 -11.38
C ASN A 43 4.86 14.29 -11.18
N TYR A 44 4.73 15.04 -10.09
CA TYR A 44 5.68 16.08 -9.73
C TYR A 44 7.10 15.49 -9.59
N THR A 45 7.24 14.36 -8.92
CA THR A 45 8.54 13.68 -8.77
C THR A 45 9.08 13.19 -10.11
N LEU A 46 8.22 12.64 -10.98
CA LEU A 46 8.60 12.16 -12.31
C LEU A 46 9.06 13.29 -13.23
N SER A 47 8.34 14.41 -13.24
CA SER A 47 8.60 15.55 -14.13
C SER A 47 9.77 16.43 -13.70
N THR A 48 9.95 16.63 -12.39
CA THR A 48 10.97 17.54 -11.85
C THR A 48 12.22 16.82 -11.37
N GLY A 49 12.12 15.51 -11.13
CA GLY A 49 13.13 14.71 -10.44
C GLY A 49 13.31 15.06 -8.97
N LYS A 50 12.56 16.03 -8.40
CA LYS A 50 12.63 16.38 -6.98
C LYS A 50 11.73 15.46 -6.18
N SER A 51 12.23 14.93 -5.06
CA SER A 51 11.45 14.06 -4.19
C SER A 51 10.22 14.79 -3.63
N ASN A 52 9.07 14.11 -3.63
CA ASN A 52 7.83 14.59 -3.03
C ASN A 52 7.13 13.42 -2.34
N HIS A 53 6.56 13.66 -1.17
CA HIS A 53 6.00 12.62 -0.31
C HIS A 53 4.61 13.01 0.14
N ALA A 54 3.78 12.00 0.44
CA ALA A 54 2.45 12.22 0.95
C ALA A 54 2.07 11.22 2.05
N VAL A 55 1.09 11.60 2.86
CA VAL A 55 0.46 10.75 3.86
C VAL A 55 -1.06 10.76 3.67
N ILE A 56 -1.65 9.58 3.67
CA ILE A 56 -3.10 9.34 3.66
C ILE A 56 -3.51 9.02 5.10
N ILE A 57 -4.45 9.76 5.65
CA ILE A 57 -4.90 9.62 7.03
C ILE A 57 -6.38 9.28 7.04
N GLY A 58 -6.75 8.24 7.78
CA GLY A 58 -8.15 7.86 7.93
C GLY A 58 -8.33 6.69 8.90
N PRO A 59 -9.52 6.54 9.52
CA PRO A 59 -9.79 5.41 10.42
C PRO A 59 -9.73 4.07 9.69
N TYR A 60 -9.80 2.96 10.43
CA TYR A 60 -9.97 1.63 9.84
C TYR A 60 -11.22 1.60 8.96
N GLY A 61 -11.14 0.91 7.81
CA GLY A 61 -12.25 0.86 6.85
C GLY A 61 -12.44 2.10 5.96
N SER A 62 -11.67 3.18 6.13
CA SER A 62 -11.82 4.40 5.30
C SER A 62 -11.34 4.29 3.85
N GLY A 63 -10.72 3.18 3.45
CA GLY A 63 -10.24 2.96 2.07
C GLY A 63 -8.77 3.33 1.83
N LYS A 64 -7.95 3.54 2.86
CA LYS A 64 -6.50 3.84 2.72
C LYS A 64 -5.76 2.82 1.85
N THR A 65 -5.81 1.55 2.22
CA THR A 65 -5.20 0.42 1.48
C THR A 65 -5.76 0.34 0.06
N HIS A 66 -7.06 0.49 -0.10
CA HIS A 66 -7.71 0.48 -1.42
C HIS A 66 -7.16 1.59 -2.33
N LEU A 67 -6.99 2.80 -1.80
CA LEU A 67 -6.44 3.93 -2.53
C LEU A 67 -4.96 3.70 -2.92
N LEU A 68 -4.14 3.15 -2.01
CA LEU A 68 -2.76 2.76 -2.30
C LEU A 68 -2.69 1.69 -3.40
N LEU A 69 -3.54 0.67 -3.35
CA LEU A 69 -3.57 -0.39 -4.37
C LEU A 69 -4.06 0.13 -5.73
N CYS A 70 -5.01 1.05 -5.76
CA CYS A 70 -5.43 1.74 -6.98
C CYS A 70 -4.28 2.55 -7.59
N LEU A 71 -3.51 3.26 -6.76
CA LEU A 71 -2.31 3.97 -7.21
C LEU A 71 -1.25 2.98 -7.72
N LEU A 72 -0.99 1.90 -6.98
CA LEU A 72 -0.06 0.84 -7.39
C LEU A 72 -0.43 0.30 -8.78
N ARG A 73 -1.71 0.01 -9.02
CA ARG A 73 -2.21 -0.48 -10.32
C ARG A 73 -1.96 0.52 -11.44
N LYS A 74 -2.09 1.83 -11.18
CA LYS A 74 -1.76 2.89 -12.16
C LYS A 74 -0.26 3.00 -12.43
N LEU A 75 0.58 2.75 -11.42
CA LEU A 75 2.04 2.86 -11.54
C LEU A 75 2.69 1.61 -12.14
N LYS A 76 2.10 0.43 -11.92
CA LYS A 76 2.58 -0.84 -12.47
C LYS A 76 2.66 -0.77 -14.00
N GLY A 77 3.84 -1.08 -14.53
CA GLY A 77 4.10 -1.10 -15.98
C GLY A 77 4.44 0.27 -16.59
N LEU A 78 4.37 1.37 -15.83
CA LEU A 78 4.85 2.66 -16.32
C LEU A 78 6.37 2.62 -16.54
N LYS A 79 6.80 2.95 -17.76
CA LYS A 79 8.23 3.13 -18.06
C LYS A 79 8.78 4.26 -17.18
N GLY A 80 9.97 4.07 -16.64
CA GLY A 80 10.59 5.07 -15.77
C GLY A 80 10.11 5.02 -14.31
N VAL A 81 9.28 4.06 -13.91
CA VAL A 81 8.79 3.93 -12.52
C VAL A 81 9.16 2.56 -11.94
N ILE A 82 9.62 2.56 -10.69
CA ILE A 82 9.71 1.38 -9.84
C ILE A 82 8.74 1.61 -8.68
N SER A 83 7.63 0.86 -8.65
CA SER A 83 6.63 0.96 -7.59
C SER A 83 6.75 -0.21 -6.63
N VAL A 84 6.88 0.06 -5.33
CA VAL A 84 7.02 -0.95 -4.27
C VAL A 84 5.91 -0.75 -3.26
N TYR A 85 5.10 -1.78 -3.01
CA TYR A 85 4.09 -1.77 -1.96
C TYR A 85 4.58 -2.53 -0.74
N ILE A 86 4.41 -1.92 0.43
CA ILE A 86 4.84 -2.44 1.73
C ILE A 86 3.60 -2.40 2.62
N PRO A 87 2.96 -3.55 2.91
CA PRO A 87 1.67 -3.57 3.62
C PRO A 87 1.79 -3.09 5.06
N THR A 88 2.88 -3.45 5.74
CA THR A 88 3.10 -3.07 7.13
C THR A 88 4.60 -2.90 7.38
N PRO A 89 5.06 -1.82 8.03
CA PRO A 89 6.45 -1.70 8.45
C PRO A 89 6.76 -2.78 9.51
N SER A 90 7.78 -3.60 9.27
CA SER A 90 8.29 -4.52 10.30
C SER A 90 9.22 -3.81 11.29
N ASP A 91 9.63 -4.51 12.35
CA ASP A 91 10.65 -4.07 13.30
C ASP A 91 12.08 -4.03 12.72
N ASN A 92 12.29 -4.59 11.52
CA ASN A 92 13.57 -4.63 10.85
C ASN A 92 13.56 -3.83 9.54
N PHE A 93 14.32 -2.74 9.52
CA PHE A 93 14.45 -1.84 8.36
C PHE A 93 14.91 -2.56 7.07
N PHE A 94 15.70 -3.64 7.19
CA PHE A 94 16.12 -4.45 6.03
C PHE A 94 14.94 -5.09 5.29
N THR A 95 13.76 -5.20 5.92
CA THR A 95 12.55 -5.66 5.25
C THR A 95 12.11 -4.66 4.17
N ILE A 96 12.07 -3.36 4.48
CA ILE A 96 11.77 -2.32 3.48
C ILE A 96 12.86 -2.29 2.41
N TYR A 97 14.12 -2.23 2.84
CA TYR A 97 15.25 -2.15 1.93
C TYR A 97 15.30 -3.32 0.94
N SER A 98 15.18 -4.56 1.41
CA SER A 98 15.21 -5.74 0.54
C SER A 98 14.04 -5.78 -0.44
N ASN A 99 12.83 -5.37 -0.02
CA ASN A 99 11.69 -5.22 -0.94
C ASN A 99 11.97 -4.20 -2.04
N ILE A 100 12.61 -3.08 -1.71
CA ILE A 100 13.03 -2.10 -2.70
C ILE A 100 14.06 -2.70 -3.65
N VAL A 101 15.16 -3.26 -3.14
CA VAL A 101 16.24 -3.79 -4.00
C VAL A 101 15.74 -4.93 -4.89
N LYS A 102 14.89 -5.83 -4.38
CA LYS A 102 14.27 -6.92 -5.16
C LYS A 102 13.36 -6.41 -6.28
N SER A 103 12.82 -5.20 -6.18
CA SER A 103 12.00 -4.58 -7.22
C SER A 103 12.82 -3.97 -8.37
N ILE A 104 14.13 -3.78 -8.18
CA ILE A 104 15.03 -3.25 -9.20
C ILE A 104 15.54 -4.42 -10.06
N PRO A 105 15.42 -4.38 -11.39
CA PRO A 105 15.97 -5.43 -12.25
C PRO A 105 17.47 -5.62 -12.02
N LEU A 106 17.91 -6.88 -11.88
CA LEU A 106 19.31 -7.22 -11.61
C LEU A 106 20.29 -6.57 -12.61
N LYS A 107 19.94 -6.55 -13.89
CA LYS A 107 20.73 -5.88 -14.95
C LYS A 107 20.97 -4.39 -14.68
N GLU A 108 20.01 -3.70 -14.06
CA GLU A 108 20.13 -2.28 -13.72
C GLU A 108 21.01 -2.07 -12.49
N ILE A 109 20.92 -2.98 -11.51
CA ILE A 109 21.84 -3.00 -10.36
C ILE A 109 23.28 -3.21 -10.82
N ILE A 110 23.51 -4.16 -11.73
CA ILE A 110 24.84 -4.46 -12.28
C ILE A 110 25.37 -3.30 -13.12
N ALA A 111 24.53 -2.71 -13.99
CA ALA A 111 24.90 -1.52 -14.77
C ALA A 111 25.26 -0.31 -13.87
N ALA A 112 24.66 -0.22 -12.68
CA ALA A 112 25.00 0.81 -11.70
C ALA A 112 26.28 0.52 -10.89
N SER A 113 26.93 -0.64 -11.08
CA SER A 113 28.08 -1.06 -10.25
C SER A 113 29.23 -0.05 -10.26
N ASP A 114 29.51 0.62 -11.38
CA ASP A 114 30.59 1.61 -11.48
C ASP A 114 30.34 2.90 -10.68
N SER A 115 29.10 3.15 -10.25
CA SER A 115 28.75 4.26 -9.35
C SER A 115 28.92 3.94 -7.87
N LEU A 116 29.15 2.67 -7.55
CA LEU A 116 29.28 2.19 -6.17
C LEU A 116 30.73 2.32 -5.70
N PRO A 117 30.98 2.33 -4.38
CA PRO A 117 32.33 2.23 -3.84
C PRO A 117 33.07 1.00 -4.43
N PRO A 118 34.38 1.09 -4.74
CA PRO A 118 35.10 0.05 -5.48
C PRO A 118 34.98 -1.37 -4.88
N ASP A 119 34.94 -1.48 -3.55
CA ASP A 119 34.79 -2.76 -2.86
C ASP A 119 33.39 -3.36 -3.08
N ILE A 120 32.36 -2.52 -3.10
CA ILE A 120 30.96 -2.91 -3.38
C ILE A 120 30.79 -3.22 -4.86
N ALA A 121 31.30 -2.36 -5.75
CA ALA A 121 31.23 -2.51 -7.20
C ALA A 121 31.74 -3.89 -7.64
N ARG A 122 32.90 -4.30 -7.11
CA ARG A 122 33.47 -5.63 -7.37
C ARG A 122 32.54 -6.77 -6.97
N LYS A 123 31.88 -6.68 -5.80
CA LYS A 123 30.92 -7.71 -5.33
C LYS A 123 29.69 -7.77 -6.25
N ILE A 124 29.18 -6.62 -6.70
CA ILE A 124 28.04 -6.57 -7.61
C ILE A 124 28.38 -7.13 -8.98
N LYS A 125 29.56 -6.83 -9.54
CA LYS A 125 30.01 -7.39 -10.83
C LYS A 125 30.14 -8.92 -10.81
N MET A 126 30.44 -9.51 -9.65
CA MET A 126 30.46 -10.96 -9.51
C MET A 126 29.09 -11.62 -9.71
N LEU A 127 27.97 -10.87 -9.69
CA LEU A 127 26.63 -11.40 -9.97
C LEU A 127 26.47 -11.88 -11.42
N GLU A 128 27.27 -11.39 -12.37
CA GLU A 128 27.16 -11.78 -13.77
C GLU A 128 27.65 -13.22 -14.05
N ASN A 129 28.63 -13.70 -13.27
CA ASN A 129 29.43 -14.88 -13.65
C ASN A 129 29.81 -15.79 -12.47
N SER A 130 28.96 -15.88 -11.43
CA SER A 130 29.29 -16.61 -10.19
C SER A 130 28.26 -17.68 -9.84
N ASP A 131 28.76 -18.90 -9.55
CA ASP A 131 28.02 -19.99 -8.89
C ASP A 131 27.52 -19.59 -7.48
N TYR A 132 27.96 -18.45 -6.95
CA TYR A 132 27.61 -17.91 -5.64
C TYR A 132 26.74 -16.65 -5.71
N SER A 133 26.10 -16.39 -6.84
CA SER A 133 25.25 -15.22 -7.06
C SER A 133 24.16 -15.07 -5.97
N GLU A 134 23.58 -16.18 -5.51
CA GLU A 134 22.59 -16.21 -4.43
C GLU A 134 23.12 -15.61 -3.13
N TYR A 135 24.35 -15.96 -2.70
CA TYR A 135 24.94 -15.40 -1.47
C TYR A 135 25.27 -13.92 -1.58
N ILE A 136 25.66 -13.46 -2.78
CA ILE A 136 25.91 -12.05 -3.05
C ILE A 136 24.60 -11.27 -3.04
N LEU A 137 23.53 -11.83 -3.62
CA LEU A 137 22.18 -11.25 -3.58
C LEU A 137 21.64 -11.20 -2.15
N SER A 138 21.73 -12.28 -1.39
CA SER A 138 21.36 -12.31 0.03
C SER A 138 22.12 -11.24 0.83
N TRP A 139 23.44 -11.10 0.61
CA TRP A 139 24.21 -10.03 1.23
C TRP A 139 23.72 -8.64 0.82
N LEU A 140 23.44 -8.44 -0.47
CA LEU A 140 22.88 -7.18 -1.00
C LEU A 140 21.46 -6.90 -0.47
N TYR A 141 20.68 -7.92 -0.13
CA TYR A 141 19.37 -7.77 0.52
C TYR A 141 19.49 -7.46 2.02
N GLY A 142 20.71 -7.44 2.57
CA GLY A 142 20.96 -7.19 3.99
C GLY A 142 20.82 -8.44 4.87
N GLU A 143 20.79 -9.63 4.28
CA GLU A 143 20.76 -10.88 5.04
C GLU A 143 22.11 -11.14 5.71
N LYS A 144 22.09 -11.74 6.90
CA LYS A 144 23.32 -12.10 7.61
C LYS A 144 23.95 -13.33 6.96
N ILE A 145 25.03 -13.12 6.21
CA ILE A 145 25.84 -14.22 5.67
C ILE A 145 26.81 -14.71 6.74
N SER A 146 27.13 -16.01 6.78
CA SER A 146 28.10 -16.55 7.74
C SER A 146 29.52 -16.04 7.45
N SER A 147 30.35 -15.92 8.50
CA SER A 147 31.72 -15.40 8.35
C SER A 147 32.59 -16.23 7.40
N ASN A 148 32.39 -17.55 7.36
CA ASN A 148 33.10 -18.45 6.45
C ASN A 148 32.77 -18.12 4.97
N ILE A 149 31.48 -18.01 4.64
CA ILE A 149 31.04 -17.70 3.28
C ILE A 149 31.50 -16.28 2.88
N ARG A 150 31.40 -15.30 3.79
CA ARG A 150 31.87 -13.93 3.51
C ARG A 150 33.37 -13.88 3.24
N TYR A 151 34.17 -14.66 3.96
CA TYR A 151 35.61 -14.76 3.72
C TYR A 151 35.89 -15.39 2.35
N LYS A 152 35.26 -16.54 2.07
CA LYS A 152 35.39 -17.26 0.79
C LYS A 152 35.06 -16.37 -0.42
N LEU A 153 34.02 -15.54 -0.31
CA LEU A 153 33.52 -14.68 -1.39
C LEU A 153 34.03 -13.24 -1.31
N SER A 154 34.93 -12.92 -0.36
CA SER A 154 35.42 -11.54 -0.14
C SER A 154 34.31 -10.49 0.04
N LEU A 155 33.17 -10.86 0.64
CA LEU A 155 32.03 -9.96 0.90
C LEU A 155 32.31 -8.94 2.01
N GLY A 156 33.34 -9.18 2.84
CA GLY A 156 33.69 -8.31 3.95
C GLY A 156 32.71 -8.44 5.12
N ARG A 157 32.23 -7.31 5.64
CA ARG A 157 31.20 -7.27 6.70
C ARG A 157 29.79 -7.40 6.11
N ASN A 158 28.83 -7.84 6.93
CA ASN A 158 27.41 -7.70 6.60
C ASN A 158 27.07 -6.22 6.44
N LEU A 159 26.07 -5.90 5.59
CA LEU A 159 25.59 -4.54 5.46
C LEU A 159 25.02 -4.04 6.79
N ASP A 160 25.35 -2.80 7.13
CA ASP A 160 24.56 -1.99 8.06
C ASP A 160 23.55 -1.14 7.27
N GLU A 161 22.54 -0.61 7.95
CA GLU A 161 21.43 0.09 7.28
C GLU A 161 21.87 1.38 6.58
N TYR A 162 22.89 2.07 7.10
CA TYR A 162 23.41 3.29 6.47
C TYR A 162 24.16 2.97 5.18
N MET A 163 25.00 1.93 5.18
CA MET A 163 25.63 1.41 3.96
C MET A 163 24.57 0.97 2.94
N ALA A 164 23.54 0.27 3.39
CA ALA A 164 22.45 -0.19 2.52
C ALA A 164 21.73 0.98 1.83
N ILE A 165 21.38 2.03 2.60
CA ILE A 165 20.77 3.26 2.06
C ILE A 165 21.71 3.98 1.09
N ALA A 166 23.02 4.04 1.39
CA ALA A 166 24.00 4.66 0.49
C ALA A 166 24.15 3.89 -0.84
N ILE A 167 24.14 2.55 -0.79
CA ILE A 167 24.15 1.68 -1.98
C ILE A 167 22.89 1.95 -2.80
N LEU A 168 21.70 1.93 -2.17
CA LEU A 168 20.44 2.22 -2.85
C LEU A 168 20.46 3.60 -3.51
N GLY A 169 20.87 4.64 -2.79
CA GLY A 169 20.96 5.99 -3.34
C GLY A 169 21.93 6.10 -4.52
N SER A 170 23.00 5.31 -4.56
CA SER A 170 23.95 5.27 -5.67
C SER A 170 23.36 4.55 -6.89
N ILE A 171 22.67 3.41 -6.68
CA ILE A 171 21.92 2.72 -7.73
C ILE A 171 20.87 3.64 -8.35
N LEU A 172 20.06 4.31 -7.51
CA LEU A 172 19.00 5.22 -7.95
C LEU A 172 19.50 6.44 -8.73
N LYS A 173 20.75 6.87 -8.51
CA LYS A 173 21.36 7.98 -9.29
C LYS A 173 21.66 7.59 -10.73
N VAL A 174 21.98 6.33 -10.99
CA VAL A 174 22.35 5.82 -12.32
C VAL A 174 21.11 5.39 -13.10
N ILE A 175 20.16 4.73 -12.44
CA ILE A 175 18.97 4.27 -13.13
C ILE A 175 18.08 5.47 -13.49
N ASP A 176 17.60 5.50 -14.72
CA ASP A 176 16.67 6.53 -15.16
C ASP A 176 15.22 6.19 -14.78
N LYS A 177 15.00 5.93 -13.50
CA LYS A 177 13.69 5.57 -12.96
C LYS A 177 13.43 6.27 -11.64
N THR A 178 12.17 6.58 -11.39
CA THR A 178 11.67 7.09 -10.12
C THR A 178 11.18 5.93 -9.25
N LEU A 179 11.73 5.83 -8.04
CA LEU A 179 11.26 4.90 -7.03
C LEU A 179 10.07 5.51 -6.28
N VAL A 180 8.95 4.80 -6.29
CA VAL A 180 7.73 5.14 -5.54
C VAL A 180 7.46 4.03 -4.54
N ILE A 181 7.53 4.36 -3.25
CA ILE A 181 7.18 3.45 -2.17
C ILE A 181 5.77 3.77 -1.68
N LEU A 182 4.92 2.76 -1.64
CA LEU A 182 3.59 2.81 -1.06
C LEU A 182 3.66 2.07 0.28
N LEU A 183 3.73 2.82 1.36
CA LEU A 183 3.91 2.30 2.72
C LEU A 183 2.57 2.33 3.45
N ASP A 184 1.94 1.18 3.57
CA ASP A 184 0.67 1.06 4.27
C ASP A 184 0.90 0.89 5.78
N GLU A 185 -0.15 1.17 6.55
CA GLU A 185 -0.21 1.01 8.01
C GLU A 185 1.03 1.53 8.79
N LEU A 186 1.47 2.76 8.50
CA LEU A 186 2.63 3.39 9.14
C LEU A 186 2.49 3.46 10.67
N GLU A 187 1.26 3.47 11.20
CA GLU A 187 0.96 3.42 12.63
C GLU A 187 1.51 2.18 13.33
N HIS A 188 1.79 1.07 12.63
CA HIS A 188 2.44 -0.08 13.28
C HIS A 188 3.82 0.26 13.82
N LEU A 189 4.47 1.32 13.33
CA LEU A 189 5.68 1.82 13.97
C LEU A 189 5.45 2.11 15.45
N VAL A 190 4.26 2.57 15.85
CA VAL A 190 3.89 2.86 17.24
C VAL A 190 3.90 1.62 18.11
N GLU A 191 3.60 0.45 17.56
CA GLU A 191 3.55 -0.82 18.29
C GLU A 191 4.95 -1.43 18.52
N ILE A 192 5.94 -0.99 17.75
CA ILE A 192 7.33 -1.45 17.85
C ILE A 192 7.97 -0.92 19.15
N PRO A 193 8.82 -1.72 19.85
CA PRO A 193 9.56 -1.26 21.02
C PRO A 193 10.30 0.07 20.80
N ILE A 194 10.26 0.96 21.80
CA ILE A 194 10.66 2.37 21.68
C ILE A 194 12.05 2.57 21.05
N GLN A 195 13.06 1.79 21.44
CA GLN A 195 14.43 1.93 20.92
C GLN A 195 14.50 1.54 19.43
N VAL A 196 13.80 0.47 19.05
CA VAL A 196 13.76 -0.01 17.66
C VAL A 196 12.97 0.99 16.81
N ARG A 197 11.83 1.47 17.31
CA ARG A 197 10.99 2.50 16.70
C ARG A 197 11.75 3.80 16.40
N GLN A 198 12.50 4.31 17.38
CA GLN A 198 13.34 5.51 17.22
C GLN A 198 14.42 5.33 16.14
N ARG A 199 15.11 4.18 16.14
CA ARG A 199 16.09 3.85 15.11
C ARG A 199 15.43 3.76 13.74
N TYR A 200 14.28 3.09 13.64
CA TYR A 200 13.55 2.91 12.40
C TYR A 200 13.11 4.24 11.78
N ALA A 201 12.48 5.10 12.59
CA ALA A 201 12.07 6.43 12.16
C ALA A 201 13.27 7.28 11.69
N SER A 202 14.40 7.15 12.39
CA SER A 202 15.67 7.81 12.00
C SER A 202 16.21 7.28 10.68
N LEU A 203 16.11 5.97 10.41
CA LEU A 203 16.53 5.36 9.15
C LEU A 203 15.62 5.73 7.98
N LEU A 204 14.29 5.77 8.18
CA LEU A 204 13.35 6.28 7.17
C LEU A 204 13.66 7.73 6.82
N ARG A 205 13.89 8.57 7.84
CA ARG A 205 14.30 9.96 7.65
C ARG A 205 15.61 10.05 6.88
N TYR A 206 16.62 9.28 7.29
CA TYR A 206 17.94 9.27 6.65
C TYR A 206 17.85 8.82 5.19
N MET A 207 16.99 7.84 4.88
CA MET A 207 16.73 7.41 3.50
C MET A 207 16.12 8.53 2.66
N ILE A 208 15.12 9.25 3.18
CA ILE A 208 14.54 10.41 2.48
C ILE A 208 15.58 11.52 2.25
N ASP A 209 16.38 11.83 3.27
CA ASP A 209 17.40 12.89 3.18
C ASP A 209 18.55 12.50 2.23
N SER A 210 18.93 11.22 2.19
CA SER A 210 20.06 10.72 1.40
C SER A 210 19.71 10.49 -0.08
N ILE A 211 18.42 10.43 -0.41
CA ILE A 211 17.91 10.18 -1.77
C ILE A 211 17.06 11.40 -2.21
N PRO A 212 17.70 12.53 -2.54
CA PRO A 212 16.99 13.80 -2.77
C PRO A 212 16.28 13.91 -4.12
N ARG A 213 16.43 12.89 -5.00
CA ARG A 213 15.89 12.91 -6.35
C ARG A 213 15.26 11.57 -6.73
N LYS A 214 14.27 11.64 -7.64
CA LYS A 214 13.58 10.48 -8.23
C LYS A 214 13.07 9.49 -7.17
N PHE A 215 12.61 10.02 -6.03
CA PHE A 215 12.17 9.23 -4.89
C PHE A 215 10.88 9.79 -4.29
N CYS A 216 9.89 8.93 -4.08
CA CYS A 216 8.59 9.28 -3.56
C CYS A 216 8.15 8.23 -2.54
N ILE A 217 7.52 8.69 -1.45
CA ILE A 217 6.89 7.81 -0.46
C ILE A 217 5.46 8.31 -0.30
N ILE A 218 4.50 7.41 -0.49
CA ILE A 218 3.10 7.63 -0.14
C ILE A 218 2.80 6.69 1.03
N ALA A 219 2.63 7.27 2.22
CA ALA A 219 2.33 6.51 3.43
C ALA A 219 0.84 6.55 3.77
N SER A 220 0.35 5.54 4.48
CA SER A 220 -1.01 5.46 5.03
C SER A 220 -0.93 5.34 6.55
N ALA A 221 -1.82 6.02 7.28
CA ALA A 221 -1.88 5.96 8.74
C ALA A 221 -3.30 6.17 9.29
N THR A 222 -3.59 5.61 10.48
CA THR A 222 -4.70 6.08 11.31
C THR A 222 -4.42 7.48 11.88
N PRO A 223 -5.47 8.26 12.23
CA PRO A 223 -5.29 9.56 12.87
C PRO A 223 -4.46 9.50 14.16
N ALA A 224 -4.73 8.49 15.01
CA ALA A 224 -4.00 8.30 16.26
C ALA A 224 -2.52 7.98 16.02
N GLY A 225 -2.22 7.05 15.10
CA GLY A 225 -0.85 6.72 14.76
C GLY A 225 -0.09 7.87 14.11
N TRP A 226 -0.75 8.65 13.26
CA TRP A 226 -0.13 9.84 12.68
C TRP A 226 0.16 10.92 13.73
N ASN A 227 -0.73 11.14 14.70
CA ASN A 227 -0.48 12.07 15.80
C ASN A 227 0.73 11.65 16.64
N GLU A 228 0.85 10.38 17.00
CA GLU A 228 2.03 9.85 17.69
C GLU A 228 3.32 10.11 16.89
N ILE A 229 3.26 9.98 15.55
CA ILE A 229 4.38 10.28 14.64
C ILE A 229 4.71 11.77 14.62
N LEU A 230 3.70 12.63 14.56
CA LEU A 230 3.88 14.08 14.60
C LEU A 230 4.51 14.54 15.91
N GLU A 231 4.12 13.96 17.05
CA GLU A 231 4.58 14.38 18.37
C GLU A 231 5.99 13.86 18.70
N ASN A 232 6.28 12.60 18.38
CA ASN A 232 7.52 11.94 18.80
C ASN A 232 8.58 11.84 17.70
N TYR A 233 8.20 11.97 16.43
CA TYR A 233 9.09 11.80 15.27
C TYR A 233 8.96 12.96 14.27
N ILE A 234 8.85 14.19 14.79
CA ILE A 234 8.67 15.44 14.03
C ILE A 234 9.58 15.52 12.79
N ALA A 235 10.85 15.13 12.92
CA ALA A 235 11.79 15.20 11.81
C ALA A 235 11.38 14.30 10.63
N LEU A 236 10.90 13.09 10.88
CA LEU A 236 10.35 12.20 9.85
C LEU A 236 9.03 12.78 9.33
N ALA A 237 8.13 13.17 10.25
CA ALA A 237 6.81 13.67 9.90
C ALA A 237 6.87 14.85 8.92
N ARG A 238 7.76 15.82 9.17
CA ARG A 238 7.98 17.00 8.30
C ARG A 238 8.38 16.66 6.86
N ARG A 239 9.01 15.51 6.64
CA ARG A 239 9.44 15.06 5.30
C ARG A 239 8.33 14.32 4.58
N LEU A 240 7.52 13.56 5.32
CA LEU A 240 6.37 12.85 4.79
C LEU A 240 5.18 13.77 4.53
N SER A 241 5.02 14.83 5.33
CA SER A 241 3.87 15.74 5.32
C SER A 241 3.89 16.79 4.18
N GLY A 242 4.60 16.53 3.08
CA GLY A 242 4.59 17.42 1.91
C GLY A 242 3.19 17.56 1.31
N THR A 243 2.41 16.48 1.35
CA THR A 243 0.97 16.47 1.09
C THR A 243 0.30 15.57 2.12
N VAL A 244 -0.75 16.06 2.77
CA VAL A 244 -1.52 15.28 3.75
C VAL A 244 -2.96 15.19 3.30
N ILE A 245 -3.46 13.97 3.12
CA ILE A 245 -4.81 13.68 2.63
C ILE A 245 -5.60 13.03 3.76
N TYR A 246 -6.64 13.71 4.24
CA TYR A 246 -7.58 13.12 5.18
C TYR A 246 -8.74 12.49 4.41
N LEU A 247 -8.93 11.18 4.57
CA LEU A 247 -10.07 10.48 4.00
C LEU A 247 -11.33 10.82 4.77
N HIS A 248 -12.39 11.16 4.04
CA HIS A 248 -13.67 11.54 4.60
C HIS A 248 -14.63 10.36 4.53
N ASN A 249 -15.54 10.28 5.51
CA ASN A 249 -16.68 9.38 5.43
C ASN A 249 -17.54 9.75 4.21
N ILE A 250 -18.09 8.74 3.56
CA ILE A 250 -18.96 8.95 2.40
C ILE A 250 -20.26 9.62 2.85
N SER A 251 -20.90 10.38 1.96
CA SER A 251 -22.25 10.89 2.18
C SER A 251 -23.30 9.85 1.79
N LEU A 252 -24.56 10.05 2.16
CA LEU A 252 -25.64 9.18 1.70
C LEU A 252 -25.73 9.15 0.16
N LYS A 253 -25.51 10.29 -0.51
CA LYS A 253 -25.44 10.35 -1.97
C LYS A 253 -24.32 9.46 -2.51
N HIS A 254 -23.14 9.54 -1.90
CA HIS A 254 -22.00 8.71 -2.27
C HIS A 254 -22.25 7.22 -2.02
N ALA A 255 -23.04 6.86 -1.01
CA ALA A 255 -23.42 5.47 -0.76
C ALA A 255 -24.25 4.89 -1.92
N TYR A 256 -25.23 5.65 -2.44
CA TYR A 256 -25.97 5.25 -3.65
C TYR A 256 -25.06 5.10 -4.86
N GLU A 257 -24.24 6.12 -5.14
CA GLU A 257 -23.29 6.10 -6.26
C GLU A 257 -22.30 4.91 -6.15
N LEU A 258 -21.82 4.60 -4.94
CA LEU A 258 -20.92 3.47 -4.70
C LEU A 258 -21.61 2.13 -5.00
N VAL A 259 -22.86 1.95 -4.58
CA VAL A 259 -23.65 0.75 -4.88
C VAL A 259 -23.80 0.58 -6.40
N ASP A 260 -24.11 1.65 -7.12
CA ASP A 260 -24.19 1.64 -8.57
C ASP A 260 -22.87 1.22 -9.22
N VAL A 261 -21.75 1.76 -8.76
CA VAL A 261 -20.42 1.41 -9.29
C VAL A 261 -20.12 -0.09 -9.12
N TYR A 262 -20.48 -0.68 -7.98
CA TYR A 262 -20.29 -2.11 -7.74
C TYR A 262 -21.21 -2.98 -8.61
N LEU A 263 -22.48 -2.60 -8.77
CA LEU A 263 -23.47 -3.37 -9.52
C LEU A 263 -23.34 -3.21 -11.04
N ALA A 264 -22.78 -2.09 -11.52
CA ALA A 264 -22.52 -1.85 -12.93
C ALA A 264 -21.63 -2.95 -13.56
N LYS A 265 -20.69 -3.53 -12.81
CA LYS A 265 -19.87 -4.67 -13.26
C LYS A 265 -20.69 -5.90 -13.64
N TYR A 266 -21.88 -6.02 -13.07
CA TYR A 266 -22.80 -7.14 -13.29
C TYR A 266 -23.96 -6.76 -14.22
N GLY A 267 -24.01 -5.52 -14.72
CA GLY A 267 -25.09 -5.02 -15.55
C GLY A 267 -26.43 -4.91 -14.81
N ILE A 268 -26.39 -4.64 -13.50
CA ILE A 268 -27.58 -4.60 -12.63
C ILE A 268 -27.74 -3.17 -12.11
N ALA A 269 -28.97 -2.64 -12.16
CA ALA A 269 -29.29 -1.37 -11.51
C ALA A 269 -29.48 -1.60 -10.00
N HIS A 270 -29.13 -0.63 -9.15
CA HIS A 270 -29.34 -0.81 -7.71
C HIS A 270 -30.81 -1.08 -7.35
N ASP A 271 -31.76 -0.50 -8.08
CA ASP A 271 -33.20 -0.71 -7.88
C ASP A 271 -33.68 -2.14 -8.16
N ASP A 272 -32.91 -2.91 -8.94
CA ASP A 272 -33.21 -4.33 -9.16
C ASP A 272 -32.84 -5.19 -7.95
N LEU A 273 -31.88 -4.75 -7.13
CA LEU A 273 -31.31 -5.57 -6.05
C LEU A 273 -31.63 -5.04 -4.65
N PHE A 274 -31.70 -3.72 -4.49
CA PHE A 274 -31.95 -3.02 -3.24
C PHE A 274 -33.13 -2.07 -3.35
N CYS A 275 -33.88 -1.91 -2.26
CA CYS A 275 -34.71 -0.73 -2.06
C CYS A 275 -33.83 0.43 -1.57
N GLU A 276 -34.16 1.68 -1.92
CA GLU A 276 -33.42 2.87 -1.43
C GLU A 276 -33.26 2.87 0.09
N LYS A 277 -34.30 2.48 0.81
CA LYS A 277 -34.30 2.39 2.28
C LYS A 277 -33.24 1.42 2.82
N ALA A 278 -32.92 0.35 2.10
CA ALA A 278 -31.89 -0.61 2.49
C ALA A 278 -30.50 0.04 2.47
N ILE A 279 -30.19 0.74 1.37
CA ILE A 279 -28.92 1.47 1.21
C ILE A 279 -28.80 2.55 2.29
N LYS A 280 -29.88 3.28 2.56
CA LYS A 280 -29.93 4.29 3.62
C LYS A 280 -29.71 3.67 5.01
N GLU A 281 -30.30 2.53 5.32
CA GLU A 281 -30.13 1.85 6.61
C GLU A 281 -28.67 1.41 6.80
N ALA A 282 -28.06 0.80 5.78
CA ALA A 282 -26.65 0.41 5.80
C ALA A 282 -25.71 1.62 5.96
N TYR A 283 -26.04 2.74 5.30
CA TYR A 283 -25.32 4.00 5.45
C TYR A 283 -25.38 4.53 6.88
N ILE A 284 -26.57 4.54 7.50
CA ILE A 284 -26.75 5.00 8.89
C ILE A 284 -25.93 4.12 9.85
N ALA A 285 -26.02 2.80 9.70
CA ALA A 285 -25.32 1.85 10.56
C ALA A 285 -23.78 1.97 10.45
N SER A 286 -23.27 2.18 9.23
CA SER A 286 -21.83 2.37 8.99
C SER A 286 -21.32 3.78 9.31
N GLN A 287 -22.22 4.74 9.57
CA GLN A 287 -21.88 6.16 9.76
C GLN A 287 -21.02 6.74 8.61
N GLY A 288 -21.21 6.21 7.38
CA GLY A 288 -20.42 6.59 6.21
C GLY A 288 -19.00 6.02 6.16
N ASN A 289 -18.62 5.07 7.03
CA ASN A 289 -17.41 4.30 6.85
C ASN A 289 -17.56 3.36 5.64
N ILE A 290 -16.75 3.56 4.59
CA ILE A 290 -16.90 2.82 3.33
C ILE A 290 -16.69 1.31 3.49
N GLY A 291 -15.72 0.89 4.30
CA GLY A 291 -15.42 -0.51 4.54
C GLY A 291 -16.55 -1.22 5.29
N ASP A 292 -17.08 -0.59 6.34
CA ASP A 292 -18.19 -1.17 7.10
C ASP A 292 -19.50 -1.14 6.31
N PHE A 293 -19.74 -0.07 5.53
CA PHE A 293 -20.85 -0.01 4.59
C PHE A 293 -20.83 -1.20 3.62
N LEU A 294 -19.70 -1.46 2.94
CA LEU A 294 -19.58 -2.56 1.99
C LEU A 294 -19.75 -3.94 2.64
N LYS A 295 -19.27 -4.13 3.88
CA LYS A 295 -19.51 -5.37 4.64
C LYS A 295 -20.99 -5.59 4.91
N ILE A 296 -21.72 -4.55 5.34
CA ILE A 296 -23.16 -4.63 5.59
C ILE A 296 -23.90 -4.97 4.30
N MET A 297 -23.55 -4.32 3.18
CA MET A 297 -24.14 -4.60 1.87
C MET A 297 -23.87 -6.05 1.43
N ALA A 298 -22.65 -6.54 1.59
CA ALA A 298 -22.28 -7.93 1.29
C ALA A 298 -23.10 -8.91 2.13
N ALA A 299 -23.20 -8.69 3.43
CA ALA A 299 -23.95 -9.55 4.35
C ALA A 299 -25.46 -9.55 4.05
N ALA A 300 -26.03 -8.40 3.65
CA ALA A 300 -27.44 -8.29 3.28
C ALA A 300 -27.78 -9.08 2.00
N VAL A 301 -26.90 -9.04 0.99
CA VAL A 301 -27.05 -9.86 -0.23
C VAL A 301 -26.98 -11.36 0.10
N GLU A 302 -26.04 -11.76 0.96
CA GLU A 302 -25.90 -13.16 1.40
C GLU A 302 -27.14 -13.63 2.15
N TYR A 303 -27.61 -12.85 3.12
CA TYR A 303 -28.81 -13.19 3.90
C TYR A 303 -30.05 -13.32 3.00
N ALA A 304 -30.27 -12.36 2.09
CA ALA A 304 -31.38 -12.43 1.16
C ALA A 304 -31.29 -13.66 0.26
N THR A 305 -30.09 -14.00 -0.22
CA THR A 305 -29.86 -15.21 -1.03
C THR A 305 -30.18 -16.48 -0.25
N GLU A 306 -29.72 -16.61 0.99
CA GLU A 306 -29.97 -17.77 1.86
C GLU A 306 -31.47 -17.95 2.16
N LYS A 307 -32.23 -16.85 2.23
CA LYS A 307 -33.67 -16.85 2.47
C LYS A 307 -34.52 -16.94 1.21
N GLY A 308 -33.90 -16.97 0.03
CA GLY A 308 -34.61 -17.00 -1.26
C GLY A 308 -35.39 -15.70 -1.53
N ILE A 309 -34.91 -14.57 -1.02
CA ILE A 309 -35.51 -13.26 -1.22
C ILE A 309 -34.87 -12.60 -2.44
N ASP A 310 -35.70 -11.97 -3.29
CA ASP A 310 -35.28 -11.42 -4.58
C ASP A 310 -34.85 -9.95 -4.53
N LYS A 311 -35.15 -9.23 -3.43
CA LYS A 311 -34.79 -7.82 -3.24
C LYS A 311 -34.48 -7.51 -1.79
N VAL A 312 -33.38 -6.83 -1.55
CA VAL A 312 -32.93 -6.42 -0.21
C VAL A 312 -33.64 -5.14 0.20
N ASP A 313 -34.38 -5.18 1.31
CA ASP A 313 -35.03 -4.02 1.92
C ASP A 313 -34.38 -3.62 3.26
N ALA A 314 -34.95 -2.62 3.92
CA ALA A 314 -34.41 -2.12 5.19
C ALA A 314 -34.55 -3.13 6.35
N GLU A 315 -35.57 -3.99 6.35
CA GLU A 315 -35.74 -4.99 7.41
C GLU A 315 -34.66 -6.07 7.30
N ILE A 316 -34.31 -6.50 6.09
CA ILE A 316 -33.18 -7.42 5.87
C ILE A 316 -31.88 -6.82 6.42
N VAL A 317 -31.60 -5.54 6.14
CA VAL A 317 -30.41 -4.87 6.67
C VAL A 317 -30.42 -4.84 8.20
N LYS A 318 -31.56 -4.52 8.83
CA LYS A 318 -31.68 -4.54 10.29
C LYS A 318 -31.49 -5.93 10.89
N GLU A 319 -32.07 -6.96 10.26
CA GLU A 319 -31.88 -8.35 10.70
C GLU A 319 -30.41 -8.74 10.64
N VAL A 320 -29.72 -8.43 9.54
CA VAL A 320 -28.26 -8.64 9.43
C VAL A 320 -27.52 -7.93 10.56
N LEU A 321 -27.81 -6.65 10.80
CA LEU A 321 -27.14 -5.88 11.85
C LEU A 321 -27.29 -6.49 13.25
N ARG A 322 -28.42 -7.14 13.56
CA ARG A 322 -28.62 -7.85 14.84
C ARG A 322 -27.68 -9.04 15.04
N TYR A 323 -27.18 -9.65 13.96
CA TYR A 323 -26.22 -10.75 14.03
C TYR A 323 -24.76 -10.27 14.11
N TYR A 324 -24.49 -9.00 13.78
CA TYR A 324 -23.16 -8.39 13.80
C TYR A 324 -22.87 -7.50 15.03
N SER A 325 -23.92 -7.13 15.79
CA SER A 325 -23.83 -6.45 17.09
C SER A 325 -23.70 -7.43 18.25
#